data_AF-A0ABD0QCX1-F1
#
_entry.id   AF-A0ABD0QCX1-F1
#
_cell.length_a   1.000
_cell.length_b   1.000
_cell.length_c   1.000
_cell.angle_alpha   90.00
_cell.angle_beta   90.00
_cell.angle_gamma   90.00
#
_symmetry.space_group_name_H-M   'P 1'
#
loop_
_entity.id
_entity.type
_entity.pdbx_description
1 polymer ?
#
loop_
_entity_poly.entity_id
_entity_poly.type
_entity_poly.pdbx_seq_one_letter_code
_entity_poly.pdbx_strand_id
1 'polypeptide(L)' 'HQFINKWATLTDPADIRTGVKGHLKCDISVSGKGDVATPSQKFSDAEEQIE' A
#
# COMPACT_ATOMS: atom_id res chain seq x y z
N HIS A 1 -14.40 -1.01 -3.85
CA HIS A 1 -13.13 -1.29 -4.55
C HIS A 1 -12.67 -2.69 -4.21
N GLN A 2 -12.10 -3.43 -5.16
CA GLN A 2 -11.58 -4.78 -4.94
C GLN A 2 -10.12 -4.87 -5.40
N PHE A 3 -9.30 -5.52 -4.58
CA PHE A 3 -7.88 -5.76 -4.85
C PHE A 3 -7.65 -7.27 -4.75
N ILE A 4 -7.30 -7.90 -5.86
CA ILE A 4 -7.20 -9.36 -5.98
C ILE A 4 -5.74 -9.76 -6.03
N ASN A 5 -5.41 -10.91 -5.44
CA ASN A 5 -4.13 -11.59 -5.53
C ASN A 5 -2.98 -10.70 -5.05
N LYS A 6 -3.19 -9.97 -3.94
CA LYS A 6 -2.21 -9.04 -3.39
C LYS A 6 -1.41 -9.70 -2.27
N TRP A 7 -0.14 -9.34 -2.19
CA TRP A 7 0.73 -9.70 -1.07
C TRP A 7 0.66 -8.59 -0.02
N ALA A 8 0.37 -8.97 1.22
CA ALA A 8 0.38 -8.11 2.39
C ALA A 8 1.54 -8.49 3.30
N THR A 9 2.25 -7.51 3.84
CA THR A 9 3.30 -7.72 4.83
C THR A 9 2.70 -8.04 6.20
N LEU A 10 3.27 -9.03 6.88
CA LEU A 10 2.94 -9.34 8.27
C LEU A 10 3.96 -8.62 9.15
N THR A 11 3.47 -7.76 10.05
CA THR A 11 4.28 -7.05 11.05
C THR A 11 3.70 -7.30 12.43
N ASP A 12 4.52 -7.16 13.47
CA ASP A 12 4.02 -7.15 14.84
C ASP A 12 3.28 -5.81 15.09
N PRO A 13 1.96 -5.82 15.36
CA PRO A 13 1.22 -4.59 15.60
C PRO A 13 1.63 -3.90 16.91
N ALA A 14 2.23 -4.62 17.86
CA ALA A 14 2.73 -4.04 19.11
C ALA A 14 4.13 -3.42 18.97
N ASP A 15 4.92 -3.84 17.96
CA ASP A 15 6.23 -3.26 17.68
C ASP A 15 6.58 -3.24 16.18
N ILE A 16 6.25 -2.11 15.54
CA ILE A 16 6.53 -1.87 14.11
C ILE A 16 8.03 -1.72 13.77
N ARG A 17 8.91 -1.52 14.76
CA ARG A 17 10.37 -1.40 14.51
C ARG A 17 11.01 -2.74 14.19
N THR A 18 10.35 -3.83 14.59
CA THR A 18 10.87 -5.20 14.41
C THR A 18 10.83 -5.68 12.96
N GLY A 19 10.26 -4.88 12.05
CA GLY A 19 10.24 -5.14 10.62
C GLY A 19 9.24 -6.22 10.17
N VAL A 20 9.37 -6.63 8.91
CA VAL A 20 8.51 -7.63 8.27
C VAL A 20 8.83 -9.03 8.79
N LYS A 21 7.79 -9.76 9.20
CA LYS A 21 7.85 -11.15 9.67
C LYS A 21 7.47 -12.18 8.62
N GLY A 22 6.86 -11.75 7.52
CA GLY A 22 6.46 -12.60 6.40
C GLY A 22 5.47 -11.90 5.47
N HIS A 23 4.91 -12.67 4.54
CA HIS A 23 3.93 -12.18 3.58
C HIS A 23 2.72 -13.12 3.50
N LEU A 24 1.53 -12.53 3.40
CA LEU A 24 0.27 -13.23 3.17
C LEU A 24 -0.29 -12.85 1.82
N LYS A 25 -0.78 -13.83 1.05
CA LYS A 25 -1.50 -13.59 -0.19
C LYS A 25 -3.00 -13.54 0.10
N CYS A 26 -3.67 -12.45 -0.27
CA CYS A 26 -5.08 -12.26 0.00
C CYS A 26 -5.80 -11.41 -1.06
N ASP A 27 -7.12 -11.49 -1.01
CA ASP A 27 -8.03 -10.59 -1.71
C ASP A 27 -8.64 -9.62 -0.69
N ILE A 28 -8.74 -8.34 -1.05
CA ILE A 28 -9.25 -7.28 -0.18
C ILE A 28 -10.39 -6.56 -0.89
N SER A 29 -11.54 -6.49 -0.22
CA SER A 29 -12.73 -5.80 -0.71
C SER A 29 -13.10 -4.67 0.25
N VAL A 30 -13.17 -3.45 -0.28
CA VAL A 30 -13.58 -2.25 0.45
C VAL A 30 -14.96 -1.82 -0.05
N SER A 31 -15.93 -1.84 0.87
CA SER A 31 -17.33 -1.47 0.61
C SER A 31 -17.70 -0.27 1.50
N GLY A 32 -18.27 0.78 0.90
CA GLY A 32 -18.64 2.01 1.60
C GLY A 32 -18.31 3.27 0.80
N LYS A 33 -18.88 4.40 1.21
CA LYS A 33 -18.53 5.72 0.66
C LYS A 33 -17.22 6.16 1.33
N GLY A 34 -16.14 6.19 0.56
CA GLY A 34 -14.87 6.73 1.04
C GLY A 34 -14.90 8.25 1.08
N ASP A 35 -14.06 8.85 1.94
CA ASP A 35 -13.80 10.27 1.89
C ASP A 35 -13.01 10.58 0.62
N VAL A 36 -13.48 11.57 -0.15
CA VAL A 36 -12.76 12.08 -1.31
C VAL A 36 -11.66 12.99 -0.77
N ALA A 37 -10.49 12.43 -0.49
CA ALA A 37 -9.31 13.24 -0.27
C ALA A 37 -9.04 14.05 -1.55
N THR A 38 -8.86 15.36 -1.43
CA THR A 38 -8.35 16.16 -2.54
C THR A 38 -7.02 15.55 -2.98
N PRO A 39 -6.80 15.27 -4.27
CA PRO A 39 -5.54 14.69 -4.72
C PRO A 39 -4.41 15.61 -4.25
N SER A 40 -3.58 15.12 -3.32
CA SER A 40 -2.35 15.80 -2.92
C SER A 40 -1.52 15.97 -4.19
N GLN A 41 -1.03 17.20 -4.42
CA GLN A 41 -0.16 17.53 -5.56
C GLN A 41 0.83 16.39 -5.80
N LYS A 42 0.84 15.90 -7.04
CA LYS A 42 1.84 14.95 -7.53
C LYS A 42 3.21 15.47 -7.10
N PHE A 43 3.99 14.67 -6.37
CA PHE A 43 5.43 14.85 -6.40
C PHE A 43 5.86 14.56 -7.83
N SER A 44 6.21 15.62 -8.57
CA SER A 44 7.04 15.51 -9.76
C SER A 44 8.52 15.55 -9.35
N ASP A 45 9.34 15.06 -10.28
CA ASP A 45 10.81 15.01 -10.36
C ASP A 45 11.47 13.79 -9.69
N ALA A 46 12.32 13.02 -10.37
CA ALA A 46 13.14 13.34 -11.53
C ALA A 46 13.34 12.15 -12.49
N GLU A 47 13.64 12.49 -13.73
CA GLU A 47 14.10 11.62 -14.82
C GLU A 47 15.22 10.66 -14.37
N GLU A 48 15.10 9.37 -14.69
CA GLU A 48 16.27 8.49 -14.80
C GLU A 48 16.34 7.99 -16.25
N GLN A 49 17.05 8.76 -17.07
CA GLN A 49 17.53 8.35 -18.38
C GLN A 49 18.53 7.21 -18.17
N ILE A 50 18.27 6.04 -18.76
CA ILE A 50 19.28 4.97 -18.87
C ILE A 50 19.68 4.92 -20.34
N GLU A 51 20.97 5.19 -20.59
CA GLU A 51 21.67 5.09 -21.88
C GLU A 51 21.73 3.65 -22.40
#